data_AF-A0A519T7P4-F1
#
_entry.id   AF-A0A519T7P4-F1
#
_cell.length_a   1.000
_cell.length_b   1.000
_cell.length_c   1.000
_cell.angle_alpha   90.00
_cell.angle_beta   90.00
_cell.angle_gamma   90.00
#
_symmetry.space_group_name_H-M   'P 1'
#
loop_
_entity.id
_entity.type
_entity.pdbx_description
1 polymer ?
#
loop_
_entity_poly.entity_id
_entity_poly.type
_entity_poly.pdbx_seq_one_letter_code
_entity_poly.pdbx_strand_id
1 'polypeptide(L)'
;MKSFLTEIKKNFGTGSYEGDQFGGARGHNGNGLPTGLPNNFMFATGIECSYPTIDHGKTRRDLLAECDHYNRYKEDLGLVKEMGLKVLRYGLPYYNIQKAPGKYDWEFADLAMAEMQRLGITPILDLMHFGVPDWVGNFQNPELPVYFAEYCEEVAKRYPWVRYYTPVNEIYVTAKSSAKDGLWNEQLKSDKGFVTALKHTAAASIMGTQKIAKHRPDCVIVQSESAEFTHELRADHTPTVQLENLLRFTSLDLLYAHHPEGEVVNYLYDNGMTRQEYDWFMAGEPPGYQVMGNDYYGRNEKLMLPNGEICTSMDVLGWAAITHDYYQRYKKPVMHTETNVFDANEAPTWLWKQWTNILRLRKEGVPVLGFTWYSLIDQIDWETGLAEKKGTVNACGLFDLDRKPRLVAEAYKMLLQEYGQITIVPHGELFEVTTRPATLKVEV
;
A
#
# COMPACT_ATOMS: atom_id res chain seq x y z
N MET A 1 -13.85 -16.04 22.78
CA MET A 1 -13.80 -14.91 21.83
C MET A 1 -13.87 -15.50 20.43
N LYS A 2 -14.69 -14.98 19.51
CA LYS A 2 -14.73 -15.49 18.13
C LYS A 2 -13.41 -15.11 17.43
N SER A 3 -12.66 -16.09 16.93
CA SER A 3 -11.43 -15.85 16.15
C SER A 3 -11.78 -15.73 14.67
N PHE A 4 -11.03 -14.91 13.93
CA PHE A 4 -11.18 -14.81 12.48
C PHE A 4 -10.96 -16.17 11.77
N LEU A 5 -10.12 -17.05 12.33
CA LEU A 5 -9.95 -18.41 11.80
C LEU A 5 -11.24 -19.22 11.84
N THR A 6 -12.05 -19.05 12.88
CA THR A 6 -13.35 -19.73 12.98
C THR A 6 -14.27 -19.29 11.84
N GLU A 7 -14.27 -18.00 11.51
CA GLU A 7 -15.11 -17.45 10.44
C GLU A 7 -14.56 -17.84 9.04
N ILE A 8 -13.24 -17.81 8.84
CA ILE A 8 -12.62 -18.34 7.61
C ILE A 8 -12.95 -19.82 7.42
N LYS A 9 -12.80 -20.64 8.47
CA LYS A 9 -13.11 -22.07 8.41
C LYS A 9 -14.58 -22.31 8.06
N LYS A 10 -15.49 -21.56 8.70
CA LYS A 10 -16.93 -21.67 8.47
C LYS A 10 -17.32 -21.32 7.02
N ASN A 11 -16.71 -20.31 6.41
CA ASN A 11 -17.10 -19.82 5.10
C ASN A 11 -16.28 -20.40 3.94
N PHE A 12 -15.04 -20.85 4.18
CA PHE A 12 -14.11 -21.29 3.14
C PHE A 12 -13.55 -22.70 3.34
N GLY A 13 -13.93 -23.44 4.40
CA GLY A 13 -13.58 -24.86 4.55
C GLY A 13 -12.48 -25.13 5.57
N THR A 14 -11.32 -25.67 5.16
CA THR A 14 -10.31 -26.26 6.07
C THR A 14 -9.68 -25.27 7.06
N GLY A 15 -9.95 -23.96 6.93
CA GLY A 15 -9.34 -22.92 7.76
C GLY A 15 -7.89 -22.64 7.38
N SER A 16 -7.31 -23.39 6.45
CA SER A 16 -6.06 -23.09 5.76
C SER A 16 -6.36 -22.35 4.47
N TYR A 17 -5.50 -21.42 4.09
CA TYR A 17 -5.53 -20.86 2.75
C TYR A 17 -4.52 -21.67 1.92
N GLU A 18 -4.96 -22.21 0.79
CA GLU A 18 -4.03 -22.86 -0.12
C GLU A 18 -3.15 -21.74 -0.69
N GLY A 19 -1.84 -21.71 -0.42
CA GLY A 19 -0.92 -20.57 -0.72
C GLY A 19 -0.91 -20.10 -2.19
N ASP A 20 0.26 -19.96 -2.82
CA ASP A 20 0.28 -19.65 -4.25
C ASP A 20 -0.11 -20.87 -5.11
N GLN A 21 -1.40 -21.09 -5.29
CA GLN A 21 -1.93 -22.14 -6.18
C GLN A 21 -2.01 -21.73 -7.65
N PHE A 22 -2.05 -20.43 -7.89
CA PHE A 22 -2.26 -19.86 -9.23
C PHE A 22 -0.94 -19.49 -9.91
N GLY A 23 0.20 -19.76 -9.25
CA GLY A 23 1.54 -19.61 -9.79
C GLY A 23 1.96 -18.16 -9.98
N GLY A 24 1.44 -17.22 -9.19
CA GLY A 24 1.78 -15.81 -9.26
C GLY A 24 2.94 -15.39 -8.36
N ALA A 25 3.11 -16.02 -7.21
CA ALA A 25 4.27 -15.79 -6.34
C ALA A 25 5.53 -16.50 -6.88
N ARG A 26 5.38 -17.60 -7.66
CA ARG A 26 6.52 -18.38 -8.22
C ARG A 26 6.45 -18.78 -9.70
N GLY A 27 5.46 -18.37 -10.49
CA GLY A 27 5.44 -18.61 -11.94
C GLY A 27 5.36 -20.09 -12.31
N HIS A 28 4.17 -20.67 -12.46
CA HIS A 28 4.08 -22.02 -13.05
C HIS A 28 4.49 -22.03 -14.54
N ASN A 29 4.57 -20.85 -15.16
CA ASN A 29 5.12 -20.59 -16.50
C ASN A 29 5.66 -19.16 -16.69
N GLY A 30 5.82 -18.37 -15.62
CA GLY A 30 6.57 -17.09 -15.63
C GLY A 30 6.06 -15.96 -16.53
N ASN A 31 4.94 -16.13 -17.23
CA ASN A 31 4.39 -15.13 -18.14
C ASN A 31 3.47 -14.17 -17.37
N GLY A 32 4.05 -13.31 -16.54
CA GLY A 32 3.29 -12.30 -15.81
C GLY A 32 4.13 -11.31 -15.00
N LEU A 33 5.45 -11.35 -15.10
CA LEU A 33 6.17 -10.07 -15.08
C LEU A 33 5.75 -9.31 -16.35
N PRO A 34 5.70 -7.96 -16.35
CA PRO A 34 5.79 -7.27 -17.62
C PRO A 34 7.04 -7.83 -18.29
N THR A 35 6.88 -8.43 -19.47
CA THR A 35 7.95 -9.10 -20.22
C THR A 35 9.22 -8.27 -20.08
N GLY A 36 10.38 -8.87 -19.80
CA GLY A 36 11.68 -8.20 -19.56
C GLY A 36 12.19 -7.30 -20.69
N LEU A 37 11.29 -6.82 -21.54
CA LEU A 37 11.45 -5.65 -22.37
C LEU A 37 11.96 -4.47 -21.52
N PRO A 38 12.96 -3.75 -22.03
CA PRO A 38 13.68 -2.75 -21.26
C PRO A 38 12.86 -1.53 -20.76
N ASN A 39 11.56 -1.41 -21.05
CA ASN A 39 10.71 -0.22 -20.83
C ASN A 39 9.78 -0.25 -19.60
N ASN A 40 10.00 -1.10 -18.59
CA ASN A 40 9.02 -1.35 -17.52
C ASN A 40 9.25 -0.53 -16.23
N PHE A 41 9.04 0.78 -16.27
CA PHE A 41 8.88 1.59 -15.06
C PHE A 41 7.53 2.31 -15.04
N MET A 42 6.79 2.17 -13.95
CA MET A 42 5.47 2.79 -13.79
C MET A 42 5.63 4.16 -13.15
N PHE A 43 5.42 5.21 -13.93
CA PHE A 43 5.13 6.53 -13.38
C PHE A 43 3.63 6.63 -13.14
N ALA A 44 3.27 6.91 -11.89
CA ALA A 44 1.90 7.01 -11.43
C ALA A 44 1.66 8.29 -10.63
N THR A 45 0.40 8.60 -10.45
CA THR A 45 -0.09 9.44 -9.36
C THR A 45 -1.22 8.71 -8.65
N GLY A 46 -1.76 9.25 -7.57
CA GLY A 46 -2.90 8.67 -6.88
C GLY A 46 -3.96 9.71 -6.53
N ILE A 47 -5.22 9.29 -6.43
CA ILE A 47 -6.29 10.15 -5.91
C ILE A 47 -6.52 9.80 -4.45
N GLU A 48 -6.55 10.84 -3.61
CA GLU A 48 -6.79 10.68 -2.19
C GLU A 48 -8.15 10.04 -1.94
N CYS A 49 -8.14 8.89 -1.27
CA CYS A 49 -9.30 8.01 -1.16
C CYS A 49 -9.45 7.37 0.22
N SER A 50 -8.82 7.95 1.24
CA SER A 50 -9.01 7.52 2.63
C SER A 50 -10.45 7.72 3.09
N TYR A 51 -10.96 6.79 3.90
CA TYR A 51 -12.29 6.88 4.52
C TYR A 51 -12.38 6.32 5.95
N PRO A 52 -11.43 6.64 6.86
CA PRO A 52 -11.55 6.25 8.25
C PRO A 52 -12.78 6.93 8.89
N THR A 53 -13.23 6.37 10.00
CA THR A 53 -14.17 7.06 10.89
C THR A 53 -13.44 7.66 12.08
N ILE A 54 -13.95 8.77 12.61
CA ILE A 54 -13.48 9.46 13.83
C ILE A 54 -14.68 9.68 14.76
N ASP A 55 -14.48 10.36 15.88
CA ASP A 55 -15.51 10.64 16.89
C ASP A 55 -16.22 9.36 17.40
N HIS A 56 -15.44 8.30 17.61
CA HIS A 56 -15.87 6.95 17.96
C HIS A 56 -16.84 6.35 16.94
N GLY A 57 -16.48 6.46 15.65
CA GLY A 57 -17.26 5.89 14.55
C GLY A 57 -18.42 6.75 14.05
N LYS A 58 -18.61 7.96 14.59
CA LYS A 58 -19.75 8.83 14.25
C LYS A 58 -19.54 9.64 12.98
N THR A 59 -18.29 9.99 12.68
CA THR A 59 -17.95 10.87 11.57
C THR A 59 -17.06 10.13 10.58
N ARG A 60 -17.51 9.97 9.34
CA ARG A 60 -16.73 9.41 8.22
C ARG A 60 -15.89 10.52 7.58
N ARG A 61 -14.59 10.27 7.39
CA ARG A 61 -13.66 11.12 6.62
C ARG A 61 -13.53 10.63 5.19
N ASP A 62 -14.59 10.71 4.38
CA ASP A 62 -14.51 10.31 2.97
C ASP A 62 -13.78 11.37 2.15
N LEU A 63 -12.51 11.12 1.83
CA LEU A 63 -11.70 12.12 1.13
C LEU A 63 -12.00 12.22 -0.37
N LEU A 64 -12.66 11.23 -0.98
CA LEU A 64 -13.22 11.40 -2.33
C LEU A 64 -14.34 12.45 -2.31
N ALA A 65 -15.16 12.46 -1.25
CA ALA A 65 -16.17 13.51 -1.07
C ALA A 65 -15.56 14.84 -0.66
N GLU A 66 -14.65 14.85 0.32
CA GLU A 66 -14.08 16.09 0.87
C GLU A 66 -13.20 16.84 -0.15
N CYS A 67 -12.58 16.14 -1.10
CA CYS A 67 -11.85 16.74 -2.23
C CYS A 67 -12.74 16.99 -3.47
N ASP A 68 -14.05 16.79 -3.37
CA ASP A 68 -15.05 16.95 -4.45
C ASP A 68 -14.81 16.04 -5.68
N HIS A 69 -14.15 14.90 -5.48
CA HIS A 69 -13.84 13.96 -6.57
C HIS A 69 -15.11 13.34 -7.19
N TYR A 70 -16.14 13.01 -6.40
CA TYR A 70 -17.36 12.39 -6.95
C TYR A 70 -18.04 13.23 -8.04
N ASN A 71 -18.02 14.57 -7.88
CA ASN A 71 -18.61 15.48 -8.85
C ASN A 71 -17.64 15.82 -10.00
N ARG A 72 -16.33 15.74 -9.74
CA ARG A 72 -15.27 16.17 -10.67
C ARG A 72 -14.44 15.02 -11.23
N TYR A 73 -14.90 13.77 -11.11
CA TYR A 73 -14.10 12.59 -11.48
C TYR A 73 -13.61 12.62 -12.93
N LYS A 74 -14.41 13.13 -13.88
CA LYS A 74 -13.99 13.25 -15.29
C LYS A 74 -12.87 14.25 -15.49
N GLU A 75 -12.90 15.36 -14.75
CA GLU A 75 -11.86 16.37 -14.76
C GLU A 75 -10.59 15.78 -14.15
N ASP A 76 -10.69 15.20 -12.96
CA ASP A 76 -9.55 14.61 -12.25
C ASP A 76 -8.88 13.49 -13.07
N LEU A 77 -9.66 12.56 -13.64
CA LEU A 77 -9.12 11.52 -14.52
C LEU A 77 -8.54 12.13 -15.82
N GLY A 78 -9.12 13.21 -16.33
CA GLY A 78 -8.58 13.98 -17.45
C GLY A 78 -7.19 14.57 -17.16
N LEU A 79 -6.97 15.09 -15.94
CA LEU A 79 -5.69 15.66 -15.52
C LEU A 79 -4.58 14.60 -15.48
N VAL A 80 -4.89 13.36 -15.10
CA VAL A 80 -3.92 12.24 -15.17
C VAL A 80 -3.38 12.08 -16.59
N LYS A 81 -4.28 12.14 -17.59
CA LYS A 81 -3.89 12.06 -19.00
C LYS A 81 -3.15 13.32 -19.46
N GLU A 82 -3.55 14.50 -19.02
CA GLU A 82 -2.87 15.77 -19.34
C GLU A 82 -1.43 15.79 -18.82
N MET A 83 -1.20 15.22 -17.65
CA MET A 83 0.14 15.03 -17.07
C MET A 83 1.02 14.07 -17.89
N GLY A 84 0.45 13.31 -18.83
CA GLY A 84 1.15 12.27 -19.59
C GLY A 84 1.30 10.95 -18.83
N LEU A 85 0.59 10.78 -17.71
CA LEU A 85 0.60 9.55 -16.92
C LEU A 85 -0.35 8.51 -17.52
N LYS A 86 0.03 7.24 -17.41
CA LYS A 86 -0.78 6.09 -17.85
C LYS A 86 -1.27 5.24 -16.69
N VAL A 87 -0.65 5.37 -15.52
CA VAL A 87 -0.96 4.59 -14.33
C VAL A 87 -1.54 5.51 -13.27
N LEU A 88 -2.63 5.06 -12.64
CA LEU A 88 -3.29 5.79 -11.57
C LEU A 88 -3.52 4.84 -10.41
N ARG A 89 -3.06 5.21 -9.23
CA ARG A 89 -3.47 4.56 -7.99
C ARG A 89 -4.85 5.11 -7.57
N TYR A 90 -5.85 4.25 -7.53
CA TYR A 90 -7.26 4.68 -7.46
C TYR A 90 -8.02 3.84 -6.45
N GLY A 91 -8.58 4.50 -5.43
CA GLY A 91 -9.39 3.84 -4.41
C GLY A 91 -10.82 3.61 -4.85
N LEU A 92 -11.29 2.38 -4.71
CA LEU A 92 -12.72 2.09 -4.71
C LEU A 92 -13.24 2.24 -3.26
N PRO A 93 -14.26 3.08 -3.00
CA PRO A 93 -14.74 3.31 -1.65
C PRO A 93 -15.49 2.09 -1.13
N TYR A 94 -14.77 1.11 -0.57
CA TYR A 94 -15.32 -0.15 -0.07
C TYR A 94 -16.52 0.07 0.86
N TYR A 95 -16.38 1.04 1.76
CA TYR A 95 -17.40 1.40 2.73
C TYR A 95 -18.74 1.80 2.07
N ASN A 96 -18.67 2.40 0.88
CA ASN A 96 -19.82 2.88 0.12
C ASN A 96 -20.31 1.85 -0.91
N ILE A 97 -19.42 1.00 -1.44
CA ILE A 97 -19.78 0.00 -2.45
C ILE A 97 -20.50 -1.20 -1.81
N GLN A 98 -19.95 -1.82 -0.77
CA GLN A 98 -20.58 -2.98 -0.13
C GLN A 98 -21.54 -2.53 0.96
N LYS A 99 -22.83 -2.36 0.63
CA LYS A 99 -23.87 -1.85 1.54
C LYS A 99 -24.30 -2.85 2.61
N ALA A 100 -24.17 -4.14 2.32
CA ALA A 100 -24.42 -5.27 3.23
C ALA A 100 -23.78 -6.54 2.63
N PRO A 101 -23.70 -7.68 3.36
CA PRO A 101 -23.27 -8.94 2.76
C PRO A 101 -24.03 -9.26 1.47
N GLY A 102 -23.31 -9.46 0.37
CA GLY A 102 -23.86 -9.74 -0.95
C GLY A 102 -24.65 -8.60 -1.62
N LYS A 103 -24.70 -7.39 -1.04
CA LYS A 103 -25.40 -6.23 -1.61
C LYS A 103 -24.41 -5.13 -1.95
N TYR A 104 -24.40 -4.73 -3.22
CA TYR A 104 -23.42 -3.81 -3.77
C TYR A 104 -24.09 -2.65 -4.50
N ASP A 105 -23.49 -1.47 -4.38
CA ASP A 105 -23.79 -0.29 -5.17
C ASP A 105 -22.55 0.06 -6.00
N TRP A 106 -22.66 -0.12 -7.31
CA TRP A 106 -21.55 0.06 -8.25
C TRP A 106 -21.63 1.36 -9.04
N GLU A 107 -22.64 2.21 -8.79
CA GLU A 107 -22.97 3.32 -9.70
C GLU A 107 -21.75 4.23 -9.96
N PHE A 108 -21.13 4.76 -8.90
CA PHE A 108 -19.96 5.61 -9.07
C PHE A 108 -18.72 4.84 -9.56
N ALA A 109 -18.50 3.62 -9.07
CA ALA A 109 -17.37 2.80 -9.48
C ALA A 109 -17.42 2.52 -10.99
N ASP A 110 -18.58 2.17 -11.54
CA ASP A 110 -18.74 1.94 -12.98
C ASP A 110 -18.47 3.20 -13.81
N LEU A 111 -18.91 4.37 -13.34
CA LEU A 111 -18.63 5.65 -14.00
C LEU A 111 -17.13 5.94 -14.07
N ALA A 112 -16.42 5.82 -12.94
CA ALA A 112 -14.99 6.07 -12.88
C ALA A 112 -14.19 5.03 -13.69
N MET A 113 -14.54 3.74 -13.58
CA MET A 113 -13.86 2.66 -14.30
C MET A 113 -14.06 2.77 -15.81
N ALA A 114 -15.27 3.12 -16.28
CA ALA A 114 -15.53 3.36 -17.70
C ALA A 114 -14.74 4.57 -18.23
N GLU A 115 -14.62 5.63 -17.44
CA GLU A 115 -13.85 6.82 -17.83
C GLU A 115 -12.34 6.53 -17.88
N MET A 116 -11.80 5.76 -16.93
CA MET A 116 -10.41 5.31 -16.98
C MET A 116 -10.13 4.47 -18.23
N GLN A 117 -11.03 3.55 -18.60
CA GLN A 117 -10.90 2.80 -19.86
C GLN A 117 -10.95 3.71 -21.09
N ARG A 118 -11.89 4.67 -21.13
CA ARG A 118 -12.00 5.65 -22.23
C ARG A 118 -10.72 6.48 -22.40
N LEU A 119 -10.07 6.82 -21.28
CA LEU A 119 -8.85 7.61 -21.28
C LEU A 119 -7.58 6.79 -21.51
N GLY A 120 -7.65 5.46 -21.37
CA GLY A 120 -6.50 4.55 -21.46
C GLY A 120 -5.65 4.51 -20.19
N ILE A 121 -6.26 4.81 -19.03
CA ILE A 121 -5.61 4.78 -17.72
C ILE A 121 -5.62 3.35 -17.17
N THR A 122 -4.47 2.88 -16.72
CA THR A 122 -4.29 1.60 -16.02
C THR A 122 -4.39 1.84 -14.51
N PRO A 123 -5.43 1.34 -13.83
CA PRO A 123 -5.54 1.51 -12.39
C PRO A 123 -4.67 0.51 -11.63
N ILE A 124 -4.07 0.98 -10.54
CA ILE A 124 -3.72 0.17 -9.37
C ILE A 124 -4.87 0.39 -8.39
N LEU A 125 -5.74 -0.60 -8.21
CA LEU A 125 -6.94 -0.42 -7.39
C LEU A 125 -6.65 -0.62 -5.90
N ASP A 126 -6.84 0.43 -5.10
CA ASP A 126 -6.89 0.33 -3.64
C ASP A 126 -8.28 -0.08 -3.19
N LEU A 127 -8.35 -1.24 -2.54
CA LEU A 127 -9.62 -1.88 -2.20
C LEU A 127 -10.04 -1.65 -0.74
N MET A 128 -9.09 -1.40 0.16
CA MET A 128 -9.39 -0.99 1.54
C MET A 128 -8.41 0.09 1.99
N HIS A 129 -8.91 1.31 2.20
CA HIS A 129 -8.10 2.45 2.59
C HIS A 129 -8.59 3.06 3.93
N PHE A 130 -7.98 2.60 5.03
CA PHE A 130 -8.16 3.06 6.42
C PHE A 130 -9.56 2.92 7.06
N GLY A 131 -10.57 2.46 6.33
CA GLY A 131 -11.92 2.26 6.86
C GLY A 131 -12.61 1.02 6.30
N VAL A 132 -13.79 0.74 6.86
CA VAL A 132 -14.68 -0.37 6.47
C VAL A 132 -16.14 0.09 6.42
N PRO A 133 -17.06 -0.62 5.74
CA PRO A 133 -18.48 -0.32 5.79
C PRO A 133 -19.03 -0.25 7.23
N ASP A 134 -20.00 0.63 7.49
CA ASP A 134 -20.58 0.81 8.84
C ASP A 134 -21.09 -0.51 9.44
N TRP A 135 -21.67 -1.38 8.60
CA TRP A 135 -22.21 -2.68 9.04
C TRP A 135 -21.11 -3.70 9.38
N VAL A 136 -19.89 -3.52 8.88
CA VAL A 136 -18.71 -4.30 9.31
C VAL A 136 -18.21 -3.80 10.67
N GLY A 137 -18.50 -2.55 11.03
CA GLY A 137 -18.10 -1.93 12.28
C GLY A 137 -16.69 -1.38 12.22
N ASN A 138 -15.69 -2.20 12.52
CA ASN A 138 -14.29 -1.76 12.62
C ASN A 138 -13.30 -2.94 12.49
N PHE A 139 -12.00 -2.68 12.69
CA PHE A 139 -10.95 -3.69 12.49
C PHE A 139 -10.90 -4.75 13.60
N GLN A 140 -11.66 -4.61 14.67
CA GLN A 140 -11.81 -5.64 15.71
C GLN A 140 -12.80 -6.74 15.30
N ASN A 141 -13.52 -6.59 14.19
CA ASN A 141 -14.49 -7.58 13.72
C ASN A 141 -13.80 -8.84 13.13
N PRO A 142 -13.98 -10.04 13.72
CA PRO A 142 -13.37 -11.26 13.21
C PRO A 142 -13.95 -11.74 11.85
N GLU A 143 -15.10 -11.23 11.43
CA GLU A 143 -15.70 -11.54 10.13
C GLU A 143 -15.14 -10.67 8.99
N LEU A 144 -14.36 -9.62 9.30
CA LEU A 144 -13.78 -8.71 8.32
C LEU A 144 -13.04 -9.43 7.18
N PRO A 145 -12.15 -10.43 7.44
CA PRO A 145 -11.46 -11.12 6.35
C PRO A 145 -12.39 -11.82 5.36
N VAL A 146 -13.55 -12.28 5.82
CA VAL A 146 -14.55 -12.95 4.98
C VAL A 146 -15.28 -11.94 4.11
N TYR A 147 -15.85 -10.89 4.73
CA TYR A 147 -16.61 -9.88 4.00
C TYR A 147 -15.78 -9.12 2.99
N PHE A 148 -14.53 -8.81 3.34
CA PHE A 148 -13.62 -8.15 2.44
C PHE A 148 -13.19 -9.06 1.27
N ALA A 149 -12.98 -10.35 1.52
CA ALA A 149 -12.67 -11.30 0.46
C ALA A 149 -13.81 -11.45 -0.55
N GLU A 150 -15.06 -11.47 -0.08
CA GLU A 150 -16.25 -11.45 -0.96
C GLU A 150 -16.28 -10.19 -1.83
N TYR A 151 -16.03 -9.02 -1.24
CA TYR A 151 -15.94 -7.76 -1.99
C TYR A 151 -14.84 -7.80 -3.05
N CYS A 152 -13.63 -8.25 -2.71
CA CYS A 152 -12.52 -8.40 -3.65
C CYS A 152 -12.87 -9.35 -4.80
N GLU A 153 -13.60 -10.43 -4.54
CA GLU A 153 -14.07 -11.36 -5.56
C GLU A 153 -15.01 -10.67 -6.56
N GLU A 154 -15.97 -9.90 -6.05
CA GLU A 154 -16.94 -9.19 -6.89
C GLU A 154 -16.29 -8.05 -7.69
N VAL A 155 -15.30 -7.35 -7.13
CA VAL A 155 -14.48 -6.38 -7.88
C VAL A 155 -13.76 -7.07 -9.05
N ALA A 156 -13.10 -8.21 -8.81
CA ALA A 156 -12.36 -8.94 -9.84
C ALA A 156 -13.28 -9.49 -10.96
N LYS A 157 -14.48 -9.97 -10.61
CA LYS A 157 -15.50 -10.39 -11.59
C LYS A 157 -16.03 -9.22 -12.41
N ARG A 158 -16.27 -8.07 -11.76
CA ARG A 158 -16.91 -6.91 -12.40
C ARG A 158 -15.94 -6.18 -13.33
N TYR A 159 -14.67 -6.08 -12.95
CA TYR A 159 -13.65 -5.38 -13.72
C TYR A 159 -12.51 -6.33 -14.12
N PRO A 160 -12.78 -7.35 -14.98
CA PRO A 160 -11.80 -8.39 -15.31
C PRO A 160 -10.59 -7.87 -16.09
N TRP A 161 -10.63 -6.63 -16.59
CA TRP A 161 -9.53 -5.97 -17.28
C TRP A 161 -8.47 -5.39 -16.34
N VAL A 162 -8.80 -5.26 -15.04
CA VAL A 162 -7.86 -4.76 -14.03
C VAL A 162 -6.87 -5.87 -13.68
N ARG A 163 -5.61 -5.48 -13.54
CA ARG A 163 -4.52 -6.39 -13.20
C ARG A 163 -3.76 -6.01 -11.94
N TYR A 164 -3.72 -4.73 -11.58
CA TYR A 164 -2.95 -4.22 -10.45
C TYR A 164 -3.86 -3.88 -9.27
N TYR A 165 -3.51 -4.37 -8.09
CA TYR A 165 -4.32 -4.22 -6.89
C TYR A 165 -3.46 -3.93 -5.67
N THR A 166 -3.99 -3.09 -4.79
CA THR A 166 -3.58 -2.95 -3.40
C THR A 166 -4.77 -3.42 -2.55
N PRO A 167 -4.79 -4.67 -2.06
CA PRO A 167 -5.93 -5.18 -1.30
C PRO A 167 -6.21 -4.35 -0.05
N VAL A 168 -5.22 -4.17 0.82
CA VAL A 168 -5.34 -3.31 2.01
C VAL A 168 -4.17 -2.34 2.01
N ASN A 169 -4.46 -1.04 2.03
CA ASN A 169 -3.43 -0.01 2.13
C ASN A 169 -2.84 0.03 3.54
N GLU A 170 -1.52 0.16 3.64
CA GLU A 170 -0.76 0.35 4.89
C GLU A 170 -1.37 -0.40 6.09
N ILE A 171 -1.25 -1.74 6.06
CA ILE A 171 -1.87 -2.63 7.06
C ILE A 171 -1.38 -2.26 8.47
N TYR A 172 -0.10 -1.93 8.62
CA TYR A 172 0.48 -1.52 9.90
C TYR A 172 -0.08 -0.18 10.37
N VAL A 173 -0.10 0.85 9.51
CA VAL A 173 -0.64 2.18 9.86
C VAL A 173 -2.13 2.08 10.17
N THR A 174 -2.90 1.35 9.37
CA THR A 174 -4.32 1.08 9.61
C THR A 174 -4.54 0.54 11.02
N ALA A 175 -3.82 -0.53 11.40
CA ALA A 175 -3.96 -1.14 12.72
C ALA A 175 -3.47 -0.22 13.86
N LYS A 176 -2.32 0.45 13.66
CA LYS A 176 -1.70 1.32 14.67
C LYS A 176 -2.56 2.55 14.94
N SER A 177 -2.90 3.31 13.91
CA SER A 177 -3.72 4.52 14.02
C SER A 177 -5.10 4.20 14.57
N SER A 178 -5.69 3.05 14.23
CA SER A 178 -7.02 2.71 14.72
C SER A 178 -7.06 2.24 16.17
N ALA A 179 -6.09 1.41 16.59
CA ALA A 179 -6.20 0.68 17.85
C ALA A 179 -5.03 0.82 18.84
N LYS A 180 -3.86 1.30 18.39
CA LYS A 180 -2.72 1.64 19.27
C LYS A 180 -2.77 3.10 19.68
N ASP A 181 -2.90 4.00 18.71
CA ASP A 181 -2.84 5.45 18.91
C ASP A 181 -4.23 6.06 19.12
N GLY A 182 -5.27 5.40 18.59
CA GLY A 182 -6.67 5.76 18.80
C GLY A 182 -7.15 6.96 17.98
N LEU A 183 -6.59 7.15 16.79
CA LEU A 183 -6.98 8.19 15.84
C LEU A 183 -8.24 7.82 15.05
N TRP A 184 -8.35 6.56 14.62
CA TRP A 184 -9.39 6.12 13.69
C TRP A 184 -10.27 4.99 14.23
N ASN A 185 -11.46 4.86 13.64
CA ASN A 185 -12.44 3.78 13.77
C ASN A 185 -12.76 3.39 15.20
N GLU A 186 -12.24 2.25 15.68
CA GLU A 186 -12.47 1.82 17.07
C GLU A 186 -11.86 2.77 18.12
N GLN A 187 -10.86 3.58 17.74
CA GLN A 187 -10.14 4.53 18.58
C GLN A 187 -9.66 3.92 19.92
N LEU A 188 -9.24 2.65 19.89
CA LEU A 188 -8.64 2.00 21.04
C LEU A 188 -7.23 2.54 21.28
N LYS A 189 -6.72 2.29 22.49
CA LYS A 189 -5.35 2.67 22.89
C LYS A 189 -4.69 1.50 23.61
N SER A 190 -4.55 0.37 22.92
CA SER A 190 -4.03 -0.86 23.52
C SER A 190 -3.29 -1.74 22.52
N ASP A 191 -2.22 -2.38 22.99
CA ASP A 191 -1.43 -3.32 22.18
C ASP A 191 -2.24 -4.55 21.75
N LYS A 192 -3.16 -5.03 22.59
CA LYS A 192 -4.11 -6.09 22.23
C LYS A 192 -5.07 -5.67 21.10
N GLY A 193 -5.58 -4.43 21.14
CA GLY A 193 -6.40 -3.88 20.07
C GLY A 193 -5.62 -3.77 18.77
N PHE A 194 -4.37 -3.28 18.85
CA PHE A 194 -3.44 -3.22 17.72
C PHE A 194 -3.19 -4.59 17.08
N VAL A 195 -2.81 -5.60 17.86
CA VAL A 195 -2.55 -6.96 17.34
C VAL A 195 -3.83 -7.59 16.75
N THR A 196 -4.99 -7.29 17.31
CA THR A 196 -6.28 -7.75 16.76
C THR A 196 -6.60 -7.09 15.42
N ALA A 197 -6.43 -5.77 15.30
CA ALA A 197 -6.61 -5.07 14.03
C ALA A 197 -5.62 -5.58 12.98
N LEU A 198 -4.33 -5.66 13.36
CA LEU A 198 -3.23 -6.12 12.50
C LEU A 198 -3.50 -7.51 11.90
N LYS A 199 -3.91 -8.48 12.73
CA LYS A 199 -4.18 -9.84 12.23
C LYS A 199 -5.43 -9.88 11.35
N HIS A 200 -6.48 -9.10 11.66
CA HIS A 200 -7.67 -9.08 10.81
C HIS A 200 -7.41 -8.39 9.46
N THR A 201 -6.68 -7.29 9.41
CA THR A 201 -6.35 -6.58 8.16
C THR A 201 -5.35 -7.39 7.31
N ALA A 202 -4.34 -8.02 7.92
CA ALA A 202 -3.44 -8.93 7.21
C ALA A 202 -4.17 -10.15 6.64
N ALA A 203 -5.04 -10.79 7.43
CA ALA A 203 -5.86 -11.90 6.95
C ALA A 203 -6.83 -11.46 5.84
N ALA A 204 -7.41 -10.27 5.93
CA ALA A 204 -8.26 -9.70 4.89
C ALA A 204 -7.48 -9.51 3.58
N SER A 205 -6.25 -8.98 3.63
CA SER A 205 -5.40 -8.85 2.45
C SER A 205 -5.09 -10.19 1.79
N ILE A 206 -4.70 -11.21 2.57
CA ILE A 206 -4.43 -12.57 2.07
C ILE A 206 -5.68 -13.16 1.41
N MET A 207 -6.81 -13.17 2.11
CA MET A 207 -8.05 -13.77 1.62
C MET A 207 -8.62 -13.02 0.40
N GLY A 208 -8.56 -11.69 0.40
CA GLY A 208 -8.93 -10.86 -0.74
C GLY A 208 -8.08 -11.17 -1.97
N THR A 209 -6.76 -11.28 -1.79
CA THR A 209 -5.83 -11.64 -2.87
C THR A 209 -6.13 -13.02 -3.45
N GLN A 210 -6.43 -14.01 -2.62
CA GLN A 210 -6.86 -15.33 -3.12
C GLN A 210 -8.12 -15.27 -3.97
N LYS A 211 -9.09 -14.45 -3.57
CA LYS A 211 -10.34 -14.28 -4.32
C LYS A 211 -10.14 -13.54 -5.64
N ILE A 212 -9.24 -12.55 -5.67
CA ILE A 212 -8.83 -11.88 -6.90
C ILE A 212 -8.14 -12.88 -7.84
N ALA A 213 -7.15 -13.63 -7.36
CA ALA A 213 -6.37 -14.56 -8.17
C ALA A 213 -7.21 -15.67 -8.83
N LYS A 214 -8.36 -16.05 -8.25
CA LYS A 214 -9.32 -16.99 -8.87
C LYS A 214 -9.89 -16.49 -10.19
N HIS A 215 -10.10 -15.17 -10.32
CA HIS A 215 -10.68 -14.54 -11.51
C HIS A 215 -9.63 -13.81 -12.36
N ARG A 216 -8.50 -13.44 -11.75
CA ARG A 216 -7.35 -12.78 -12.39
C ARG A 216 -6.03 -13.45 -11.96
N PRO A 217 -5.69 -14.65 -12.48
CA PRO A 217 -4.49 -15.39 -12.06
C PRO A 217 -3.16 -14.68 -12.31
N ASP A 218 -3.12 -13.74 -13.26
CA ASP A 218 -1.97 -12.90 -13.59
C ASP A 218 -1.98 -11.55 -12.86
N CYS A 219 -2.76 -11.43 -11.77
CA CYS A 219 -2.82 -10.22 -10.95
C CYS A 219 -1.45 -9.87 -10.37
N VAL A 220 -1.19 -8.57 -10.28
CA VAL A 220 -0.02 -7.99 -9.63
C VAL A 220 -0.51 -7.28 -8.38
N ILE A 221 0.02 -7.71 -7.24
CA ILE A 221 -0.30 -7.14 -5.94
C ILE A 221 0.78 -6.12 -5.61
N VAL A 222 0.41 -4.85 -5.69
CA VAL A 222 1.27 -3.72 -5.29
C VAL A 222 0.88 -3.40 -3.85
N GLN A 223 1.46 -4.12 -2.89
CA GLN A 223 1.15 -3.90 -1.49
C GLN A 223 1.75 -2.58 -1.02
N SER A 224 0.97 -1.63 -0.51
CA SER A 224 1.51 -0.41 0.10
C SER A 224 1.76 -0.61 1.59
N GLU A 225 2.89 -0.13 2.10
CA GLU A 225 3.16 -0.04 3.53
C GLU A 225 4.06 1.15 3.85
N SER A 226 3.74 1.87 4.93
CA SER A 226 4.54 3.00 5.40
C SER A 226 5.91 2.54 5.87
N ALA A 227 6.95 3.15 5.31
CA ALA A 227 8.34 2.92 5.67
C ALA A 227 8.76 3.95 6.72
N GLU A 228 8.52 3.67 8.00
CA GLU A 228 8.82 4.57 9.12
C GLU A 228 10.13 4.22 9.85
N PHE A 229 10.79 5.20 10.44
CA PHE A 229 11.93 4.95 11.34
C PHE A 229 12.05 6.00 12.44
N THR A 230 12.21 5.56 13.69
CA THR A 230 12.50 6.45 14.82
C THR A 230 13.96 6.35 15.23
N HIS A 231 14.68 7.46 15.12
CA HIS A 231 16.07 7.62 15.56
C HIS A 231 16.13 8.04 17.01
N GLU A 232 16.88 7.32 17.82
CA GLU A 232 17.05 7.68 19.23
C GLU A 232 18.38 8.37 19.45
N LEU A 233 18.34 9.65 19.84
CA LEU A 233 19.54 10.46 20.06
C LEU A 233 20.05 10.34 21.50
N ARG A 234 20.08 9.11 22.02
CA ARG A 234 20.54 8.79 23.38
C ARG A 234 21.64 7.73 23.32
N ALA A 235 22.56 7.81 24.29
CA ALA A 235 23.67 6.86 24.40
C ALA A 235 23.20 5.48 24.90
N ASP A 236 22.12 5.44 25.69
CA ASP A 236 21.46 4.21 26.12
C ASP A 236 20.09 4.15 25.45
N HIS A 237 19.89 3.09 24.67
CA HIS A 237 18.72 2.94 23.82
C HIS A 237 17.53 2.39 24.60
N THR A 238 16.34 2.92 24.35
CA THR A 238 15.12 2.46 25.02
C THR A 238 14.54 1.22 24.32
N PRO A 239 14.23 0.14 25.06
CA PRO A 239 13.65 -1.07 24.48
C PRO A 239 12.34 -0.82 23.71
N THR A 240 11.55 0.18 24.12
CA THR A 240 10.29 0.54 23.45
C THR A 240 10.52 1.06 22.03
N VAL A 241 11.48 1.97 21.83
CA VAL A 241 11.76 2.51 20.48
C VAL A 241 12.36 1.44 19.58
N GLN A 242 13.22 0.58 20.14
CA GLN A 242 13.74 -0.57 19.41
C GLN A 242 12.61 -1.50 18.96
N LEU A 243 11.70 -1.87 19.88
CA LEU A 243 10.55 -2.70 19.55
C LEU A 243 9.64 -2.02 18.51
N GLU A 244 9.32 -0.74 18.63
CA GLU A 244 8.51 -0.01 17.64
C GLU A 244 9.13 -0.02 16.25
N ASN A 245 10.46 0.13 16.17
CA ASN A 245 11.21 0.01 14.92
C ASN A 245 11.16 -1.41 14.35
N LEU A 246 11.06 -2.46 15.17
CA LEU A 246 10.84 -3.83 14.67
C LEU A 246 9.38 -4.05 14.26
N LEU A 247 8.43 -3.49 15.01
CA LEU A 247 7.00 -3.66 14.77
C LEU A 247 6.56 -3.13 13.40
N ARG A 248 7.25 -2.13 12.82
CA ARG A 248 6.93 -1.61 11.46
C ARG A 248 6.93 -2.67 10.36
N PHE A 249 7.66 -3.78 10.57
CA PHE A 249 7.73 -4.88 9.60
C PHE A 249 6.58 -5.88 9.75
N THR A 250 5.86 -5.86 10.88
CA THR A 250 4.98 -6.96 11.28
C THR A 250 3.85 -7.26 10.32
N SER A 251 3.27 -6.25 9.68
CA SER A 251 2.22 -6.47 8.68
C SER A 251 2.74 -7.26 7.48
N LEU A 252 3.91 -6.88 6.96
CA LEU A 252 4.57 -7.57 5.84
C LEU A 252 5.13 -8.93 6.25
N ASP A 253 5.62 -9.08 7.48
CA ASP A 253 6.03 -10.37 8.04
C ASP A 253 4.86 -11.37 8.02
N LEU A 254 3.69 -10.95 8.48
CA LEU A 254 2.47 -11.78 8.45
C LEU A 254 1.97 -12.01 7.01
N LEU A 255 2.07 -11.01 6.13
CA LEU A 255 1.62 -11.12 4.74
C LEU A 255 2.50 -12.04 3.90
N TYR A 256 3.82 -12.03 4.14
CA TYR A 256 4.80 -12.77 3.35
C TYR A 256 5.35 -14.02 4.04
N ALA A 257 4.72 -14.46 5.13
CA ALA A 257 5.18 -15.58 5.96
C ALA A 257 6.67 -15.49 6.34
N HIS A 258 7.14 -14.29 6.64
CA HIS A 258 8.49 -14.07 7.12
C HIS A 258 8.47 -14.08 8.65
N HIS A 259 9.31 -14.92 9.27
CA HIS A 259 9.39 -15.01 10.73
C HIS A 259 10.10 -13.77 11.31
N PRO A 260 9.44 -12.98 12.18
CA PRO A 260 10.07 -11.83 12.82
C PRO A 260 11.00 -12.25 13.97
N GLU A 261 11.73 -11.30 14.56
CA GLU A 261 12.57 -11.59 15.73
C GLU A 261 11.73 -12.05 16.93
N GLY A 262 12.36 -12.77 17.85
CA GLY A 262 11.69 -13.36 19.01
C GLY A 262 10.95 -12.35 19.90
N GLU A 263 11.46 -11.11 20.01
CA GLU A 263 10.81 -10.03 20.76
C GLU A 263 9.47 -9.64 20.15
N VAL A 264 9.39 -9.56 18.83
CA VAL A 264 8.14 -9.30 18.10
C VAL A 264 7.18 -10.47 18.25
N VAL A 265 7.66 -11.71 18.14
CA VAL A 265 6.82 -12.91 18.35
C VAL A 265 6.22 -12.92 19.76
N ASN A 266 7.02 -12.64 20.78
CA ASN A 266 6.56 -12.53 22.17
C ASN A 266 5.51 -11.42 22.30
N TYR A 267 5.78 -10.23 21.74
CA TYR A 267 4.82 -9.14 21.74
C TYR A 267 3.47 -9.54 21.11
N LEU A 268 3.48 -10.25 19.98
CA LEU A 268 2.25 -10.73 19.34
C LEU A 268 1.47 -11.69 20.24
N TYR A 269 2.15 -12.66 20.87
CA TYR A 269 1.51 -13.64 21.76
C TYR A 269 0.97 -13.01 23.03
N ASP A 270 1.74 -12.14 23.68
CA ASP A 270 1.34 -11.42 24.88
C ASP A 270 0.11 -10.53 24.64
N ASN A 271 -0.10 -10.11 23.38
CA ASN A 271 -1.18 -9.23 22.97
C ASN A 271 -2.29 -9.91 22.15
N GLY A 272 -2.42 -11.23 22.24
CA GLY A 272 -3.62 -11.94 21.79
C GLY A 272 -3.57 -12.51 20.36
N MET A 273 -2.39 -12.63 19.77
CA MET A 273 -2.15 -13.60 18.69
C MET A 273 -2.07 -14.99 19.32
N THR A 274 -2.86 -15.94 18.83
CA THR A 274 -2.70 -17.35 19.25
C THR A 274 -1.64 -18.05 18.40
N ARG A 275 -1.06 -19.15 18.91
CA ARG A 275 -0.13 -19.97 18.13
C ARG A 275 -0.75 -20.45 16.81
N GLN A 276 -2.01 -20.85 16.83
CA GLN A 276 -2.74 -21.30 15.65
C GLN A 276 -2.92 -20.18 14.61
N GLU A 277 -3.24 -18.96 15.05
CA GLU A 277 -3.34 -17.79 14.15
C GLU A 277 -1.98 -17.43 13.56
N TYR A 278 -0.92 -17.46 14.36
CA TYR A 278 0.44 -17.21 13.88
C TYR A 278 0.87 -18.26 12.84
N ASP A 279 0.68 -19.55 13.15
CA ASP A 279 1.00 -20.65 12.24
C ASP A 279 0.18 -20.57 10.94
N TRP A 280 -1.03 -19.99 10.97
CA TRP A 280 -1.83 -19.73 9.78
C TRP A 280 -1.19 -18.68 8.85
N PHE A 281 -0.66 -17.58 9.40
CA PHE A 281 0.06 -16.59 8.59
C PHE A 281 1.34 -17.16 7.99
N MET A 282 2.07 -17.96 8.77
CA MET A 282 3.33 -18.56 8.34
C MET A 282 3.15 -19.73 7.35
N ALA A 283 1.92 -20.08 6.96
CA ALA A 283 1.64 -21.18 6.04
C ALA A 283 2.14 -20.91 4.60
N GLY A 284 2.31 -19.65 4.20
CA GLY A 284 2.81 -19.30 2.87
C GLY A 284 2.67 -17.82 2.53
N GLU A 285 2.77 -17.52 1.24
CA GLU A 285 2.47 -16.19 0.71
C GLU A 285 1.14 -16.21 -0.05
N PRO A 286 0.42 -15.07 -0.13
CA PRO A 286 -0.75 -14.95 -0.99
C PRO A 286 -0.37 -15.10 -2.48
N PRO A 287 -1.30 -15.53 -3.35
CA PRO A 287 -1.06 -15.67 -4.78
C PRO A 287 -0.87 -14.31 -5.48
N GLY A 288 -0.48 -14.35 -6.75
CA GLY A 288 -0.25 -13.15 -7.57
C GLY A 288 1.18 -12.62 -7.46
N TYR A 289 1.58 -11.79 -8.43
CA TYR A 289 2.93 -11.23 -8.49
C TYR A 289 3.07 -10.14 -7.43
N GLN A 290 3.87 -10.42 -6.40
CA GLN A 290 4.05 -9.51 -5.26
C GLN A 290 5.07 -8.41 -5.56
N VAL A 291 4.63 -7.16 -5.50
CA VAL A 291 5.45 -5.95 -5.50
C VAL A 291 5.28 -5.29 -4.13
N MET A 292 6.41 -5.11 -3.43
CA MET A 292 6.42 -4.45 -2.14
C MET A 292 6.50 -2.93 -2.35
N GLY A 293 5.40 -2.25 -2.06
CA GLY A 293 5.32 -0.81 -1.99
C GLY A 293 5.89 -0.26 -0.69
N ASN A 294 6.64 0.84 -0.77
CA ASN A 294 7.08 1.59 0.39
C ASN A 294 6.61 3.03 0.28
N ASP A 295 5.68 3.39 1.16
CA ASP A 295 5.18 4.76 1.30
C ASP A 295 6.14 5.55 2.17
N TYR A 296 6.60 6.69 1.66
CA TYR A 296 7.60 7.49 2.34
C TYR A 296 7.44 8.96 2.01
N TYR A 297 7.13 9.71 3.05
CA TYR A 297 6.93 11.14 3.02
C TYR A 297 8.06 11.85 3.78
N GLY A 298 8.15 13.18 3.66
CA GLY A 298 9.05 14.00 4.47
C GLY A 298 8.75 14.01 5.98
N ARG A 299 7.90 13.08 6.44
CA ARG A 299 7.45 12.92 7.82
C ARG A 299 7.56 11.49 8.36
N ASN A 300 8.15 10.57 7.60
CA ASN A 300 8.27 9.16 7.97
C ASN A 300 9.42 8.87 8.95
N GLU A 301 10.39 9.77 9.06
CA GLU A 301 11.47 9.65 10.03
C GLU A 301 11.25 10.58 11.21
N LYS A 302 11.52 10.07 12.41
CA LYS A 302 11.36 10.80 13.68
C LYS A 302 12.67 10.80 14.44
N LEU A 303 12.98 11.87 15.16
CA LEU A 303 14.07 11.92 16.13
C LEU A 303 13.46 11.96 17.53
N MET A 304 13.84 11.00 18.38
CA MET A 304 13.63 11.09 19.82
C MET A 304 14.85 11.75 20.45
N LEU A 305 14.66 12.96 20.95
CA LEU A 305 15.68 13.75 21.62
C LEU A 305 16.00 13.20 23.02
N PRO A 306 17.15 13.57 23.65
CA PRO A 306 17.49 13.11 25.00
C PRO A 306 16.45 13.45 26.08
N ASN A 307 15.67 14.50 25.89
CA ASN A 307 14.58 14.92 26.78
C ASN A 307 13.28 14.11 26.56
N GLY A 308 13.25 13.17 25.60
CA GLY A 308 12.09 12.36 25.22
C GLY A 308 11.15 13.02 24.21
N GLU A 309 11.42 14.25 23.78
CA GLU A 309 10.65 14.94 22.76
C GLU A 309 10.84 14.25 21.40
N ILE A 310 9.75 14.14 20.64
CA ILE A 310 9.77 13.57 19.28
C ILE A 310 9.59 14.70 18.28
N CYS A 311 10.53 14.85 17.37
CA CYS A 311 10.41 15.75 16.24
C CYS A 311 10.48 14.99 14.91
N THR A 312 9.80 15.52 13.90
CA THR A 312 9.85 14.98 12.54
C THR A 312 11.18 15.33 11.89
N SER A 313 11.84 14.36 11.28
CA SER A 313 13.01 14.56 10.43
C SER A 313 12.62 14.39 8.96
N MET A 314 13.08 15.30 8.11
CA MET A 314 12.76 15.26 6.67
C MET A 314 13.58 14.25 5.86
N ASP A 315 14.60 13.63 6.47
CA ASP A 315 15.41 12.52 5.94
C ASP A 315 16.70 12.33 6.76
N VAL A 316 16.77 11.33 7.64
CA VAL A 316 18.07 10.95 8.24
C VAL A 316 18.71 9.86 7.39
N LEU A 317 17.95 8.79 7.14
CA LEU A 317 18.34 7.69 6.26
C LEU A 317 17.86 7.94 4.84
N GLY A 318 16.69 8.57 4.69
CA GLY A 318 16.03 8.71 3.41
C GLY A 318 15.35 7.43 2.95
N TRP A 319 14.53 7.56 1.89
CA TRP A 319 13.80 6.42 1.32
C TRP A 319 14.73 5.30 0.84
N ALA A 320 15.90 5.64 0.27
CA ALA A 320 16.81 4.65 -0.30
C ALA A 320 17.30 3.64 0.74
N ALA A 321 17.83 4.11 1.87
CA ALA A 321 18.38 3.23 2.90
C ALA A 321 17.29 2.41 3.60
N ILE A 322 16.17 3.04 3.97
CA ILE A 322 15.05 2.31 4.61
C ILE A 322 14.50 1.23 3.67
N THR A 323 14.23 1.59 2.41
CA THR A 323 13.75 0.63 1.40
C THR A 323 14.76 -0.50 1.15
N HIS A 324 16.07 -0.22 1.24
CA HIS A 324 17.10 -1.24 1.15
C HIS A 324 16.91 -2.30 2.25
N ASP A 325 16.65 -1.91 3.50
CA ASP A 325 16.39 -2.85 4.59
C ASP A 325 15.18 -3.74 4.31
N TYR A 326 14.08 -3.14 3.84
CA TYR A 326 12.88 -3.89 3.45
C TYR A 326 13.18 -4.87 2.30
N TYR A 327 13.94 -4.42 1.28
CA TYR A 327 14.36 -5.29 0.18
C TYR A 327 15.26 -6.43 0.66
N GLN A 328 16.22 -6.16 1.56
CA GLN A 328 17.09 -7.20 2.10
C GLN A 328 16.30 -8.25 2.90
N ARG A 329 15.25 -7.82 3.60
CA ARG A 329 14.37 -8.72 4.36
C ARG A 329 13.51 -9.61 3.46
N TYR A 330 12.82 -9.03 2.48
CA TYR A 330 11.78 -9.75 1.73
C TYR A 330 12.21 -10.21 0.33
N LYS A 331 13.26 -9.61 -0.25
CA LYS A 331 13.79 -9.90 -1.59
C LYS A 331 12.75 -9.78 -2.72
N LYS A 332 11.76 -8.89 -2.55
CA LYS A 332 10.70 -8.64 -3.54
C LYS A 332 10.99 -7.38 -4.37
N PRO A 333 10.51 -7.30 -5.62
CA PRO A 333 10.51 -6.04 -6.36
C PRO A 333 9.78 -4.94 -5.59
N VAL A 334 10.29 -3.72 -5.72
CA VAL A 334 9.83 -2.58 -4.92
C VAL A 334 9.08 -1.57 -5.79
N MET A 335 8.09 -0.88 -5.24
CA MET A 335 7.54 0.34 -5.82
C MET A 335 7.56 1.46 -4.79
N HIS A 336 7.93 2.68 -5.20
CA HIS A 336 7.68 3.85 -4.35
C HIS A 336 6.22 4.24 -4.51
N THR A 337 5.36 3.72 -3.65
CA THR A 337 3.90 3.68 -3.84
C THR A 337 3.19 4.96 -3.45
N GLU A 338 3.76 5.74 -2.54
CA GLU A 338 3.26 7.06 -2.15
C GLU A 338 4.38 7.97 -1.64
N THR A 339 4.39 9.23 -2.10
CA THR A 339 5.26 10.27 -1.54
C THR A 339 4.72 11.68 -1.80
N ASN A 340 5.00 12.58 -0.86
CA ASN A 340 4.84 14.03 -0.97
C ASN A 340 5.53 14.76 0.21
N VAL A 341 5.43 16.09 0.17
CA VAL A 341 5.65 17.01 1.28
C VAL A 341 4.50 18.03 1.32
N PHE A 342 4.22 18.62 2.49
CA PHE A 342 3.13 19.59 2.65
C PHE A 342 3.50 21.03 2.26
N ASP A 343 4.79 21.32 2.06
CA ASP A 343 5.23 22.60 1.50
C ASP A 343 5.31 22.51 -0.03
N ALA A 344 4.39 23.21 -0.70
CA ALA A 344 4.32 23.26 -2.16
C ALA A 344 5.58 23.85 -2.82
N ASN A 345 6.34 24.69 -2.12
CA ASN A 345 7.59 25.26 -2.65
C ASN A 345 8.74 24.25 -2.61
N GLU A 346 8.72 23.33 -1.64
CA GLU A 346 9.70 22.25 -1.51
C GLU A 346 9.35 21.02 -2.34
N ALA A 347 8.09 20.87 -2.76
CA ALA A 347 7.61 19.71 -3.50
C ALA A 347 8.41 19.39 -4.79
N PRO A 348 8.82 20.36 -5.64
CA PRO A 348 9.70 20.07 -6.77
C PRO A 348 11.06 19.47 -6.36
N THR A 349 11.70 20.04 -5.33
CA THR A 349 12.98 19.55 -4.81
C THR A 349 12.83 18.14 -4.23
N TRP A 350 11.75 17.91 -3.48
CA TRP A 350 11.40 16.60 -2.94
C TRP A 350 11.23 15.56 -4.05
N LEU A 351 10.49 15.88 -5.12
CA LEU A 351 10.32 14.98 -6.27
C LEU A 351 11.67 14.54 -6.86
N TRP A 352 12.57 15.50 -7.15
CA TRP A 352 13.89 15.19 -7.71
C TRP A 352 14.78 14.40 -6.75
N LYS A 353 14.68 14.67 -5.45
CA LYS A 353 15.35 13.89 -4.40
C LYS A 353 14.87 12.45 -4.38
N GLN A 354 13.55 12.21 -4.41
CA GLN A 354 12.99 10.86 -4.43
C GLN A 354 13.35 10.12 -5.72
N TRP A 355 13.36 10.82 -6.86
CA TRP A 355 13.86 10.24 -8.11
C TRP A 355 15.32 9.82 -8.03
N THR A 356 16.17 10.65 -7.41
CA THR A 356 17.59 10.33 -7.18
C THR A 356 17.74 9.07 -6.31
N ASN A 357 16.91 8.91 -5.28
CA ASN A 357 16.88 7.72 -4.44
C ASN A 357 16.50 6.46 -5.26
N ILE A 358 15.54 6.56 -6.18
CA ILE A 358 15.18 5.46 -7.09
C ILE A 358 16.37 5.08 -7.98
N LEU A 359 17.01 6.05 -8.63
CA LEU A 359 18.19 5.80 -9.46
C LEU A 359 19.31 5.12 -8.67
N ARG A 360 19.53 5.56 -7.42
CA ARG A 360 20.53 4.96 -6.53
C ARG A 360 20.21 3.50 -6.22
N LEU A 361 19.01 3.19 -5.77
CA LEU A 361 18.62 1.82 -5.42
C LEU A 361 18.68 0.87 -6.62
N ARG A 362 18.24 1.33 -7.80
CA ARG A 362 18.34 0.53 -9.03
C ARG A 362 19.79 0.26 -9.42
N LYS A 363 20.69 1.23 -9.23
CA LYS A 363 22.13 1.05 -9.45
C LYS A 363 22.74 0.04 -8.47
N GLU A 364 22.21 -0.07 -7.26
CA GLU A 364 22.60 -1.06 -6.25
C GLU A 364 21.97 -2.45 -6.46
N GLY A 365 21.18 -2.63 -7.52
CA GLY A 365 20.57 -3.91 -7.88
C GLY A 365 19.19 -4.17 -7.29
N VAL A 366 18.58 -3.18 -6.60
CA VAL A 366 17.21 -3.30 -6.11
C VAL A 366 16.23 -3.10 -7.28
N PRO A 367 15.31 -4.05 -7.55
CA PRO A 367 14.37 -3.94 -8.66
C PRO A 367 13.21 -3.01 -8.31
N VAL A 368 13.42 -1.70 -8.42
CA VAL A 368 12.38 -0.68 -8.26
C VAL A 368 11.56 -0.57 -9.54
N LEU A 369 10.27 -0.87 -9.49
CA LEU A 369 9.38 -1.01 -10.65
C LEU A 369 8.49 0.20 -10.93
N GLY A 370 8.30 1.10 -9.96
CA GLY A 370 7.45 2.26 -10.14
C GLY A 370 7.65 3.36 -9.11
N PHE A 371 7.03 4.50 -9.39
CA PHE A 371 6.98 5.70 -8.56
C PHE A 371 5.60 6.35 -8.68
N THR A 372 5.02 6.66 -7.53
CA THR A 372 3.75 7.40 -7.43
C THR A 372 3.97 8.70 -6.70
N TRP A 373 3.69 9.84 -7.36
CA TRP A 373 3.43 11.06 -6.60
C TRP A 373 2.03 11.00 -6.02
N TYR A 374 1.93 10.95 -4.70
CA TYR A 374 0.64 10.87 -4.03
C TYR A 374 0.37 12.20 -3.32
N SER A 375 -0.57 13.04 -3.75
CA SER A 375 -1.69 12.75 -4.66
C SER A 375 -1.75 13.70 -5.86
N LEU A 376 -2.69 13.40 -6.76
CA LEU A 376 -3.04 14.21 -7.92
C LEU A 376 -3.57 15.57 -7.48
N ILE A 377 -4.50 15.57 -6.52
CA ILE A 377 -5.11 16.76 -5.94
C ILE A 377 -4.58 16.93 -4.52
N ASP A 378 -4.52 18.17 -4.03
CA ASP A 378 -4.26 18.46 -2.61
C ASP A 378 -5.12 17.62 -1.68
N GLN A 379 -4.58 17.39 -0.49
CA GLN A 379 -5.25 16.60 0.53
C GLN A 379 -5.77 17.51 1.65
N ILE A 380 -6.65 16.96 2.49
CA ILE A 380 -7.33 17.71 3.55
C ILE A 380 -7.05 17.06 4.91
N ASP A 381 -6.69 17.86 5.91
CA ASP A 381 -6.48 17.53 7.33
C ASP A 381 -5.45 16.43 7.65
N TRP A 382 -4.56 16.10 6.73
CA TRP A 382 -3.51 15.10 6.96
C TRP A 382 -2.41 15.58 7.92
N GLU A 383 -2.31 16.88 8.20
CA GLU A 383 -1.46 17.37 9.29
C GLU A 383 -1.90 16.84 10.66
N THR A 384 -3.16 16.44 10.79
CA THR A 384 -3.71 15.76 11.99
C THR A 384 -3.82 14.24 11.82
N GLY A 385 -3.34 13.69 10.71
CA GLY A 385 -3.57 12.29 10.36
C GLY A 385 -5.06 11.96 10.22
N LEU A 386 -5.86 12.91 9.71
CA LEU A 386 -7.32 12.82 9.59
C LEU A 386 -8.10 12.67 10.91
N ALA A 387 -7.43 12.82 12.06
CA ALA A 387 -8.06 12.67 13.38
C ALA A 387 -9.11 13.74 13.68
N GLU A 388 -9.07 14.86 12.95
CA GLU A 388 -10.01 15.98 13.09
C GLU A 388 -10.50 16.44 11.71
N LYS A 389 -11.75 16.92 11.63
CA LYS A 389 -12.31 17.51 10.39
C LYS A 389 -12.26 19.04 10.47
N LYS A 390 -11.12 19.63 10.10
CA LYS A 390 -10.88 21.08 10.14
C LYS A 390 -11.07 21.76 8.77
N GLY A 391 -10.90 21.02 7.68
CA GLY A 391 -10.88 21.57 6.33
C GLY A 391 -9.55 22.26 5.99
N THR A 392 -8.47 21.97 6.72
CA THR A 392 -7.13 22.46 6.42
C THR A 392 -6.64 21.82 5.13
N VAL A 393 -6.19 22.63 4.18
CA VAL A 393 -5.64 22.13 2.91
C VAL A 393 -4.14 21.88 3.06
N ASN A 394 -3.71 20.65 2.80
CA ASN A 394 -2.30 20.29 2.68
C ASN A 394 -1.88 20.39 1.21
N ALA A 395 -1.03 21.39 0.91
CA ALA A 395 -0.63 21.79 -0.43
C ALA A 395 0.41 20.83 -1.07
N CYS A 396 0.03 19.57 -1.22
CA CYS A 396 0.90 18.46 -1.63
C CYS A 396 0.54 17.84 -2.98
N GLY A 397 -0.58 18.24 -3.58
CA GLY A 397 -1.05 17.71 -4.85
C GLY A 397 -0.18 18.11 -6.04
N LEU A 398 -0.33 17.42 -7.16
CA LEU A 398 0.09 17.95 -8.46
C LEU A 398 -0.77 19.17 -8.84
N PHE A 399 -2.02 19.17 -8.41
CA PHE A 399 -2.99 20.25 -8.57
C PHE A 399 -3.59 20.63 -7.22
N ASP A 400 -4.04 21.87 -7.08
CA ASP A 400 -4.80 22.31 -5.92
C ASP A 400 -6.26 21.80 -5.94
N LEU A 401 -7.04 22.13 -4.89
CA LEU A 401 -8.47 21.77 -4.83
C LEU A 401 -9.31 22.41 -5.96
N ASP A 402 -8.84 23.49 -6.58
CA ASP A 402 -9.47 24.11 -7.76
C ASP A 402 -9.04 23.44 -9.08
N ARG A 403 -8.17 22.42 -9.03
CA ARG A 403 -7.54 21.73 -10.18
C ARG A 403 -6.57 22.63 -10.95
N LYS A 404 -6.00 23.65 -10.31
CA LYS A 404 -4.92 24.46 -10.88
C LYS A 404 -3.57 23.78 -10.61
N PRO A 405 -2.67 23.70 -11.60
CA PRO A 405 -1.40 23.01 -11.43
C PRO A 405 -0.52 23.71 -10.39
N ARG A 406 0.15 22.91 -9.56
CA ARG A 406 1.21 23.35 -8.64
C ARG A 406 2.57 23.23 -9.29
N LEU A 407 3.60 23.85 -8.69
CA LEU A 407 4.98 23.83 -9.20
C LEU A 407 5.50 22.40 -9.44
N VAL A 408 5.12 21.45 -8.58
CA VAL A 408 5.54 20.06 -8.70
C VAL A 408 4.95 19.34 -9.93
N ALA A 409 3.81 19.78 -10.46
CA ALA A 409 3.29 19.24 -11.72
C ALA A 409 4.25 19.49 -12.88
N GLU A 410 4.80 20.70 -12.99
CA GLU A 410 5.78 20.99 -14.04
C GLU A 410 7.08 20.19 -13.82
N ALA A 411 7.55 20.06 -12.58
CA ALA A 411 8.69 19.20 -12.28
C ALA A 411 8.44 17.72 -12.65
N TYR A 412 7.23 17.21 -12.41
CA TYR A 412 6.87 15.84 -12.79
C TYR A 412 6.74 15.68 -14.31
N LYS A 413 6.22 16.68 -15.04
CA LYS A 413 6.25 16.67 -16.51
C LYS A 413 7.69 16.64 -17.04
N MET A 414 8.61 17.40 -16.46
CA MET A 414 10.03 17.34 -16.82
C MET A 414 10.62 15.95 -16.56
N LEU A 415 10.30 15.34 -15.42
CA LEU A 415 10.71 13.98 -15.09
C LEU A 415 10.17 12.97 -16.13
N LEU A 416 8.91 13.10 -16.55
CA LEU A 416 8.31 12.23 -17.57
C LEU A 416 8.89 12.45 -18.97
N GLN A 417 9.23 13.69 -19.33
CA GLN A 417 9.89 14.00 -20.60
C GLN A 417 11.27 13.37 -20.67
N GLU A 418 12.05 13.48 -19.59
CA GLU A 418 13.41 12.95 -19.54
C GLU A 418 13.40 11.43 -19.36
N TYR A 419 12.66 10.90 -18.38
CA TYR A 419 12.75 9.51 -17.94
C TYR A 419 11.53 8.64 -18.30
N GLY A 420 10.41 9.23 -18.70
CA GLY A 420 9.20 8.49 -19.09
C GLY A 420 9.36 7.62 -20.34
N GLN A 421 10.43 7.85 -21.11
CA GLN A 421 10.84 7.00 -22.24
C GLN A 421 12.08 6.14 -21.91
N ILE A 422 12.70 6.33 -20.73
CA ILE A 422 13.98 5.70 -20.41
C ILE A 422 13.75 4.28 -19.91
N THR A 423 14.33 3.36 -20.66
CA THR A 423 14.78 2.05 -20.19
C THR A 423 15.83 2.23 -19.08
N ILE A 424 15.44 2.21 -17.80
CA ILE A 424 16.43 2.10 -16.73
C ILE A 424 16.68 0.61 -16.53
N VAL A 425 17.65 0.03 -17.22
CA VAL A 425 18.05 -1.36 -16.94
C VAL A 425 18.61 -1.40 -15.51
N PRO A 426 18.00 -2.10 -14.54
CA PRO A 426 18.74 -2.46 -13.34
C PRO A 426 19.78 -3.48 -13.80
N HIS A 427 21.07 -3.15 -13.71
CA HIS A 427 22.19 -3.95 -14.24
C HIS A 427 21.99 -5.47 -14.05
N GLY A 428 21.46 -6.12 -15.09
CA GLY A 428 21.00 -7.50 -15.04
C GLY A 428 21.01 -8.22 -16.39
N GLU A 429 21.54 -7.61 -17.46
CA GLU A 429 22.22 -8.38 -18.49
C GLU A 429 23.68 -8.56 -18.05
N LEU A 430 23.93 -9.37 -17.02
CA LEU A 430 25.24 -9.95 -16.70
C LEU A 430 25.03 -11.12 -15.73
N PHE A 431 25.11 -12.32 -16.29
CA PHE A 431 25.26 -13.63 -15.66
C PHE A 431 24.05 -14.23 -14.95
N GLU A 432 23.38 -15.14 -15.66
CA GLU A 432 22.75 -16.30 -15.05
C GLU A 432 23.87 -17.13 -14.40
N VAL A 433 24.04 -17.06 -13.07
CA VAL A 433 24.88 -18.03 -12.36
C VAL A 433 24.07 -19.31 -12.22
N THR A 434 24.24 -20.18 -13.21
CA THR A 434 23.65 -21.51 -13.28
C THR A 434 24.79 -22.52 -13.34
N THR A 435 24.59 -23.70 -12.74
CA THR A 435 25.52 -24.83 -12.86
C THR A 435 25.43 -25.53 -14.22
N ARG A 436 24.55 -25.07 -15.12
CA ARG A 436 24.39 -25.60 -16.48
C ARG A 436 25.51 -25.07 -17.38
N PRO A 437 26.14 -25.93 -18.20
CA PRO A 437 27.12 -25.49 -19.19
C PRO A 437 26.48 -24.50 -20.16
N ALA A 438 27.22 -23.42 -20.49
CA ALA A 438 26.77 -22.42 -21.44
C ALA A 438 26.63 -23.02 -22.85
N THR A 439 25.44 -22.95 -23.43
CA THR A 439 25.19 -23.28 -24.85
C THR A 439 24.94 -22.00 -25.62
N LEU A 440 25.72 -21.78 -26.69
CA LEU A 440 25.52 -20.67 -27.63
C LEU A 440 24.13 -20.76 -28.27
N LYS A 441 23.31 -19.71 -28.09
CA LYS A 441 22.04 -19.54 -28.80
C LYS A 441 22.26 -18.93 -30.19
N VAL A 442 22.88 -19.68 -31.09
CA VAL A 442 22.66 -19.57 -32.55
C VAL A 442 23.32 -20.75 -33.24
N GLU A 443 22.52 -21.53 -33.96
CA GLU A 443 22.99 -22.47 -34.97
C GLU A 443 23.42 -21.69 -36.22
N VAL A 444 24.61 -22.00 -36.74
CA VAL A 444 24.94 -21.89 -38.16
C VAL A 444 25.44 -23.26 -38.61
#